data_AF-A0A563EK66-F1
#
_entry.id   AF-A0A563EK66-F1
#
_cell.length_a   1.000
_cell.length_b   1.000
_cell.length_c   1.000
_cell.angle_alpha   90.00
_cell.angle_beta   90.00
_cell.angle_gamma   90.00
#
_symmetry.space_group_name_H-M   'P 1'
#
loop_
_entity.id
_entity.type
_entity.pdbx_description
1 polymer ?
#
loop_
_entity_poly.entity_id
_entity_poly.type
_entity_poly.pdbx_seq_one_letter_code
_entity_poly.pdbx_strand_id
1 'polypeptide(L)'
;MSNIYSTTAVADSISLDDLAYNVELLRIVEDQIGRLTALKNTLRSTLKVRLGEHEIGTVNGVPVVSYTTELRVITVVKTLKERYPEQARECEDIIPVRKFRVLDAA
;
A
#
# COMPACT_ATOMS: atom_id res chain seq x y z
N MET A 1 34.18 -3.86 -32.24
CA MET A 1 33.35 -4.98 -31.71
C MET A 1 33.94 -5.35 -30.37
N SER A 2 33.30 -4.97 -29.27
CA SER A 2 33.76 -5.33 -27.92
C SER A 2 32.56 -5.81 -27.12
N ASN A 3 32.67 -7.06 -26.67
CA ASN A 3 31.62 -7.86 -26.05
C ASN A 3 31.00 -7.21 -24.82
N ILE A 4 29.68 -7.15 -24.82
CA ILE A 4 28.84 -6.85 -23.67
C ILE A 4 28.76 -8.16 -22.87
N TYR A 5 29.51 -8.26 -21.77
CA TYR A 5 29.20 -9.28 -20.77
C TYR A 5 27.94 -8.83 -20.03
N SER A 6 26.79 -9.24 -20.55
CA SER A 6 25.56 -9.29 -19.77
C SER A 6 25.74 -10.36 -18.70
N THR A 7 26.33 -9.98 -17.57
CA THR A 7 26.26 -10.79 -16.35
C THR A 7 24.82 -10.76 -15.87
N THR A 8 24.05 -11.76 -16.28
CA THR A 8 22.76 -12.08 -15.67
C THR A 8 23.03 -12.31 -14.19
N ALA A 9 22.60 -11.39 -13.34
CA ALA A 9 22.66 -11.57 -11.89
C ALA A 9 21.77 -12.77 -11.55
N VAL A 10 22.37 -13.94 -11.35
CA VAL A 10 21.67 -15.10 -10.79
C VAL A 10 21.34 -14.70 -9.36
N ALA A 11 20.05 -14.55 -9.05
CA ALA A 11 19.61 -14.22 -7.71
C ALA A 11 20.09 -15.33 -6.77
N ASP A 12 20.89 -14.96 -5.76
CA ASP A 12 21.28 -15.87 -4.69
C ASP A 12 20.01 -16.32 -3.96
N SER A 13 19.73 -17.63 -3.97
CA SER A 13 18.51 -18.22 -3.44
C SER A 13 18.82 -19.10 -2.23
N ILE A 14 18.08 -18.93 -1.15
CA ILE A 14 18.18 -19.73 0.07
C ILE A 14 16.94 -20.63 0.16
N SER A 15 17.13 -21.92 0.46
CA SER A 15 16.00 -22.83 0.72
C SER A 15 15.29 -22.43 2.02
N LEU A 16 13.96 -22.44 1.98
CA LEU A 16 13.05 -22.23 3.11
C LEU A 16 12.13 -23.43 3.29
N ASP A 17 12.56 -24.63 2.86
CA ASP A 17 11.71 -25.83 2.83
C ASP A 17 11.19 -26.22 4.22
N ASP A 18 11.99 -25.98 5.27
CA ASP A 18 11.62 -26.15 6.68
C ASP A 18 10.52 -25.18 7.14
N LEU A 19 10.32 -24.09 6.41
CA LEU A 19 9.29 -23.07 6.65
C LEU A 19 8.15 -23.12 5.62
N ALA A 20 8.06 -24.16 4.79
CA ALA A 20 7.04 -24.28 3.75
C ALA A 20 5.61 -24.10 4.29
N TYR A 21 5.32 -24.66 5.47
CA TYR A 21 4.03 -24.49 6.14
C TYR A 21 3.74 -23.03 6.51
N ASN A 22 4.76 -22.30 7.00
CA ASN A 22 4.62 -20.88 7.36
C ASN A 22 4.38 -20.01 6.13
N VAL A 23 5.04 -20.31 5.01
CA VAL A 23 4.85 -19.61 3.74
C VAL A 23 3.42 -19.82 3.24
N GLU A 24 2.90 -21.04 3.29
CA GLU A 24 1.52 -21.33 2.89
C GLU A 24 0.51 -20.63 3.79
N LEU A 25 0.67 -20.71 5.12
CA LEU A 25 -0.22 -20.01 6.05
C LEU A 25 -0.21 -18.50 5.79
N LEU A 26 0.97 -17.91 5.55
CA LEU A 26 1.08 -16.49 5.24
C LEU A 26 0.35 -16.14 3.94
N ARG A 27 0.43 -16.99 2.91
CA ARG A 27 -0.32 -16.81 1.65
C ARG A 27 -1.82 -16.74 1.88
N ILE A 28 -2.41 -17.65 2.67
CA ILE A 28 -3.86 -17.61 2.93
C ILE A 28 -4.25 -16.38 3.74
N VAL A 29 -3.41 -15.97 4.70
CA VAL A 29 -3.66 -14.77 5.51
C VAL A 29 -3.61 -13.51 4.64
N GLU A 30 -2.63 -13.38 3.75
CA GLU A 30 -2.53 -12.24 2.83
C GLU A 30 -3.75 -12.14 1.90
N ASP A 31 -4.21 -13.27 1.35
CA ASP A 31 -5.44 -13.31 0.53
C ASP A 31 -6.68 -12.90 1.34
N GLN A 32 -6.85 -13.42 2.56
CA GLN A 32 -7.95 -13.04 3.44
C GLN A 32 -7.94 -11.55 3.79
N ILE A 33 -6.78 -10.99 4.12
CA ILE A 33 -6.61 -9.56 4.38
C ILE A 33 -6.99 -8.75 3.13
N GLY A 34 -6.60 -9.21 1.94
CA GLY A 34 -6.98 -8.61 0.67
C GLY A 34 -8.51 -8.52 0.51
N ARG A 35 -9.19 -9.66 0.66
CA ARG A 35 -10.66 -9.75 0.55
C ARG A 35 -11.37 -8.90 1.59
N LEU A 36 -10.95 -8.96 2.86
CA LEU A 36 -11.53 -8.17 3.95
C LEU A 36 -11.29 -6.67 3.74
N THR A 37 -10.12 -6.29 3.23
CA THR A 37 -9.81 -4.90 2.91
C THR A 37 -10.69 -4.38 1.77
N ALA A 38 -10.89 -5.17 0.72
CA ALA A 38 -11.80 -4.83 -0.37
C ALA A 38 -13.23 -4.63 0.14
N LEU A 39 -13.75 -5.60 0.91
CA LEU A 39 -15.09 -5.51 1.50
C LEU A 39 -15.25 -4.29 2.40
N LYS A 40 -14.29 -4.05 3.31
CA LYS A 40 -14.26 -2.87 4.18
C LYS A 40 -14.33 -1.58 3.38
N ASN A 41 -13.55 -1.47 2.30
CA ASN A 41 -13.53 -0.26 1.48
C ASN A 41 -14.86 -0.05 0.75
N THR A 42 -15.46 -1.11 0.22
CA THR A 42 -16.80 -1.07 -0.39
C THR A 42 -17.84 -0.59 0.61
N LEU A 43 -17.91 -1.21 1.81
CA LEU A 43 -18.87 -0.82 2.85
C LEU A 43 -18.67 0.62 3.30
N ARG A 44 -17.43 1.05 3.54
CA ARG A 44 -17.12 2.43 3.91
C ARG A 44 -17.53 3.41 2.81
N SER A 45 -17.28 3.08 1.54
CA SER A 45 -17.69 3.92 0.42
C SER A 45 -19.21 4.07 0.38
N THR A 46 -19.95 2.97 0.49
CA THR A 46 -21.42 2.98 0.52
C THR A 46 -21.95 3.85 1.67
N LEU A 47 -21.40 3.69 2.88
CA LEU A 47 -21.80 4.48 4.04
C LEU A 47 -21.50 5.97 3.85
N LYS A 48 -20.30 6.33 3.35
CA LYS A 48 -19.92 7.72 3.06
C LYS A 48 -20.84 8.37 2.04
N VAL A 49 -21.12 7.68 0.94
CA VAL A 49 -22.04 8.17 -0.11
C VAL A 49 -23.43 8.43 0.47
N ARG A 50 -23.93 7.52 1.32
CA ARG A 50 -25.25 7.67 1.94
C ARG A 50 -25.30 8.77 2.99
N LEU A 51 -24.21 8.95 3.72
CA LEU A 51 -24.09 9.94 4.79
C LEU A 51 -23.95 11.37 4.23
N GLY A 52 -23.27 11.53 3.09
CA GLY A 52 -23.08 12.82 2.44
C GLY A 52 -22.32 13.79 3.35
N GLU A 53 -22.89 14.98 3.56
CA GLU A 53 -22.31 16.03 4.41
C GLU A 53 -22.71 15.91 5.89
N HIS A 54 -23.49 14.88 6.27
CA HIS A 54 -23.89 14.71 7.66
C HIS A 54 -22.73 14.14 8.49
N GLU A 55 -22.55 14.66 9.70
CA GLU A 55 -21.47 14.19 10.56
C GLU A 55 -21.81 12.86 11.26
N ILE A 56 -23.08 12.52 11.46
CA ILE A 56 -23.49 11.34 12.23
C ILE A 56 -24.48 10.49 11.45
N GLY A 57 -24.19 9.19 11.35
CA GLY A 57 -25.11 8.18 10.82
C GLY A 57 -25.65 7.29 11.93
N THR A 58 -26.96 7.04 11.91
CA THR A 58 -27.66 6.24 12.93
C THR A 58 -28.24 4.95 12.36
N VAL A 59 -28.30 3.89 13.16
CA VAL A 59 -29.09 2.67 12.92
C VAL A 59 -30.06 2.49 14.08
N ASN A 60 -31.36 2.35 13.79
CA ASN A 60 -32.42 2.28 14.82
C ASN A 60 -32.38 3.44 15.83
N GLY A 61 -32.07 4.65 15.36
CA GLY A 61 -31.93 5.84 16.20
C GLY A 61 -30.65 5.92 17.04
N VAL A 62 -29.79 4.89 16.98
CA VAL A 62 -28.51 4.86 17.70
C VAL A 62 -27.37 5.31 16.77
N PRO A 63 -26.55 6.30 17.14
CA PRO A 63 -25.35 6.68 16.39
C PRO A 63 -24.36 5.52 16.26
N VAL A 64 -23.94 5.22 15.02
CA VAL A 64 -23.00 4.11 14.74
C VAL A 64 -21.78 4.54 13.92
N VAL A 65 -21.86 5.68 13.23
CA VAL A 65 -20.74 6.23 12.45
C VAL A 65 -20.67 7.73 12.63
N SER A 66 -19.45 8.26 12.69
CA SER A 66 -19.17 9.69 12.59
C SER A 66 -18.26 9.99 11.40
N TYR A 67 -18.47 11.13 10.76
CA TYR A 67 -17.66 11.61 9.65
C TYR A 67 -17.32 13.07 9.88
N THR A 68 -16.06 13.32 10.24
CA THR A 68 -15.51 14.66 10.43
C THR A 68 -14.58 15.01 9.28
N THR A 69 -14.51 16.30 8.95
CA THR A 69 -13.53 16.82 8.00
C THR A 69 -12.42 17.51 8.77
N GLU A 70 -11.18 17.16 8.46
CA GLU A 70 -9.99 17.77 9.05
C GLU A 70 -9.11 18.33 7.93
N LEU A 71 -8.54 19.51 8.15
CA LEU A 71 -7.55 20.08 7.25
C LEU A 71 -6.21 19.41 7.51
N ARG A 72 -5.58 18.93 6.45
CA ARG A 72 -4.20 18.42 6.48
C ARG A 72 -3.31 19.27 5.60
N VAL A 73 -2.14 19.64 6.11
CA VAL A 73 -1.07 20.23 5.30
C VAL A 73 -0.34 19.10 4.59
N ILE A 74 -0.28 19.15 3.27
CA ILE A 74 0.48 18.19 2.46
C ILE A 74 1.45 18.93 1.54
N THR A 75 2.61 18.33 1.29
CA THR A 75 3.52 18.80 0.25
C THR A 75 3.09 18.21 -1.09
N VAL A 76 2.76 19.06 -2.05
CA VAL A 76 2.46 18.63 -3.42
C VAL A 76 3.78 18.45 -4.16
N VAL A 77 4.43 17.30 -3.94
CA VAL A 77 5.78 17.00 -4.43
C VAL A 77 5.91 17.20 -5.94
N LYS A 78 4.87 16.87 -6.72
CA LYS A 78 4.85 17.13 -8.16
C LYS A 78 5.07 18.61 -8.49
N THR A 79 4.30 19.50 -7.86
CA THR A 79 4.43 20.94 -8.03
C THR A 79 5.77 21.46 -7.55
N LEU A 80 6.30 20.92 -6.45
CA LEU A 80 7.65 21.26 -5.97
C LEU A 80 8.71 20.92 -7.02
N LYS A 81 8.66 19.72 -7.59
CA LYS A 81 9.59 19.25 -8.64
C LYS A 81 9.47 20.06 -9.94
N GLU A 82 8.26 20.45 -10.32
CA GLU A 82 8.02 21.24 -11.54
C GLU A 82 8.48 22.70 -11.40
N ARG A 83 8.31 23.29 -10.21
CA ARG A 83 8.54 24.73 -9.99
C ARG A 83 9.88 25.07 -9.37
N TYR A 84 10.44 24.17 -8.56
CA TYR A 84 11.69 24.34 -7.80
C TYR A 84 12.53 23.05 -7.86
N PRO A 85 13.00 22.66 -9.05
CA PRO A 85 13.62 21.35 -9.27
C PRO A 85 14.95 21.16 -8.51
N GLU A 86 15.73 22.22 -8.31
CA GLU A 86 17.01 22.15 -7.61
C GLU A 86 16.81 21.86 -6.12
N GLN A 87 15.91 22.60 -5.46
CA GLN A 87 15.57 22.40 -4.06
C GLN A 87 14.90 21.03 -3.84
N ALA A 88 14.12 20.56 -4.82
CA ALA A 88 13.54 19.22 -4.76
C ALA A 88 14.64 18.14 -4.74
N ARG A 89 15.68 18.27 -5.57
CA ARG A 89 16.81 17.33 -5.61
C ARG A 89 17.66 17.38 -4.35
N GLU A 90 17.92 18.56 -3.80
CA GLU A 90 18.66 18.71 -2.54
C GLU A 90 17.97 18.01 -1.36
N CYS A 91 16.65 17.86 -1.42
CA CYS A 91 15.84 17.19 -0.41
C CYS A 91 15.59 15.70 -0.71
N GLU A 92 16.05 15.17 -1.86
CA GLU A 92 15.85 13.77 -2.21
C GLU A 92 16.94 12.90 -1.57
N ASP A 93 16.50 11.88 -0.84
CA ASP A 93 17.37 10.83 -0.31
C ASP A 93 16.96 9.47 -0.89
N ILE A 94 17.94 8.68 -1.31
CA ILE A 94 17.72 7.33 -1.87
C ILE A 94 18.28 6.33 -0.89
N ILE A 95 17.39 5.79 -0.07
CA ILE A 95 17.71 4.72 0.88
C ILE A 95 17.30 3.36 0.31
N PRO A 96 18.15 2.32 0.41
CA PRO A 96 17.76 0.98 0.03
C PRO A 96 16.69 0.45 1.00
N VAL A 97 15.55 0.01 0.47
CA VAL A 97 14.48 -0.62 1.25
C VAL A 97 14.33 -2.07 0.80
N ARG A 98 14.45 -3.01 1.74
CA ARG A 98 14.13 -4.41 1.50
C ARG A 98 12.60 -4.56 1.45
N LYS A 99 12.09 -5.04 0.31
CA LYS A 99 10.67 -5.38 0.17
C LYS A 99 10.51 -6.88 0.37
N PHE A 100 9.63 -7.26 1.29
CA PHE A 100 9.19 -8.63 1.48
C PHE A 100 7.87 -8.83 0.74
N ARG A 101 7.75 -9.92 -0.02
CA ARG A 101 6.54 -10.32 -0.75
C ARG A 101 6.49 -11.84 -0.80
N VAL A 102 5.34 -12.42 -0.52
CA VAL A 102 5.08 -13.83 -0.83
C VAL A 102 4.82 -13.93 -2.34
N LEU A 103 5.40 -14.94 -2.98
CA LEU A 103 5.17 -15.20 -4.39
C LEU A 103 3.97 -16.16 -4.55
N ASP A 104 3.24 -15.98 -5.65
CA ASP A 104 2.22 -16.94 -6.06
C ASP A 104 2.86 -18.30 -6.34
N ALA A 105 2.18 -19.38 -5.95
CA ALA A 105 2.59 -20.72 -6.36
C ALA A 105 2.42 -20.84 -7.89
N ALA A 106 3.44 -21.36 -8.57
CA ALA A 106 3.36 -21.70 -9.99
C ALA A 106 2.43 -22.89 -10.25
#